data_AF-A0A812NA95-F1
#
_entry.id   AF-A0A812NA95-F1
#
_cell.length_a   1.000
_cell.length_b   1.000
_cell.length_c   1.000
_cell.angle_alpha   90.00
_cell.angle_beta   90.00
_cell.angle_gamma   90.00
#
_symmetry.space_group_name_H-M   'P 1'
#
loop_
_entity.id
_entity.type
_entity.pdbx_description
1 polymer ?
#
loop_
_entity_poly.entity_id
_entity_poly.type
_entity_poly.pdbx_seq_one_letter_code
_entity_poly.pdbx_strand_id
1 'polypeptide(L)'
;MVPVKNYLQPGEWVGLFNPNAKRFLQMHGSGIGCSNQFHLFAVLQDGHTYERFRVVDAGNGMVALHNHIFNRYVSMIWNGHAHVMTRSGESPD
;
A
#
# COMPACT_ATOMS: atom_id res chain seq x y z
N MET A 1 22.22 -6.94 19.84
CA MET A 1 21.17 -7.27 18.84
C MET A 1 20.28 -6.06 18.71
N VAL A 2 20.20 -5.43 17.54
CA VAL A 2 19.24 -4.35 17.29
C VAL A 2 17.91 -5.02 16.96
N PRO A 3 16.80 -4.72 17.66
CA PRO A 3 15.50 -5.27 17.32
C PRO A 3 15.15 -4.95 15.87
N VAL A 4 14.69 -5.93 15.10
CA VAL A 4 14.11 -5.66 13.78
C VAL A 4 12.86 -4.82 14.02
N LYS A 5 12.87 -3.59 13.50
CA LYS A 5 11.69 -2.74 13.54
C LYS A 5 10.71 -3.25 12.48
N ASN A 6 9.58 -3.79 12.92
CA ASN A 6 8.48 -4.13 12.03
C ASN A 6 7.79 -2.85 11.58
N TYR A 7 7.97 -2.49 10.31
CA TYR A 7 7.36 -1.29 9.72
C TYR A 7 5.93 -1.51 9.20
N LEU A 8 5.45 -2.74 9.23
CA LEU A 8 4.11 -3.14 8.79
C LEU A 8 3.38 -3.83 9.94
N GLN A 9 3.05 -3.08 11.00
CA GLN A 9 2.28 -3.64 12.12
C GLN A 9 0.77 -3.54 11.81
N PRO A 10 -0.01 -4.62 11.98
CA PRO A 10 -1.46 -4.56 11.82
C PRO A 10 -2.08 -3.42 12.64
N GLY A 11 -2.97 -2.65 12.01
CA GLY A 11 -3.60 -1.47 12.59
C GLY A 11 -2.90 -0.15 12.29
N GLU A 12 -1.63 -0.16 11.91
CA GLU A 12 -0.90 1.06 11.53
C GLU A 12 -1.29 1.58 10.14
N TRP A 13 -1.09 2.88 9.96
CA TRP A 13 -1.18 3.56 8.67
C TRP A 13 0.21 3.77 8.09
N VAL A 14 0.42 3.32 6.87
CA VAL A 14 1.72 3.36 6.20
C VAL A 14 1.63 3.96 4.80
N GLY A 15 2.75 4.51 4.35
CA GLY A 15 3.01 4.87 2.97
C GLY A 15 4.26 4.13 2.47
N LEU A 16 4.21 3.63 1.24
CA LEU A 16 5.34 2.94 0.62
C LEU A 16 6.10 3.91 -0.29
N PHE A 17 7.25 4.41 0.16
CA PHE A 17 8.04 5.41 -0.55
C PHE A 17 9.19 4.77 -1.32
N ASN A 18 9.36 5.15 -2.58
CA ASN A 18 10.55 4.85 -3.36
C ASN A 18 11.50 6.08 -3.38
N PRO A 19 12.69 6.00 -2.75
CA PRO A 19 13.62 7.14 -2.67
C PRO A 19 14.27 7.51 -4.00
N ASN A 20 14.35 6.59 -4.97
CA ASN A 20 14.90 6.89 -6.30
C ASN A 20 13.87 7.66 -7.14
N ALA A 21 12.61 7.21 -7.12
CA ALA A 21 11.54 7.87 -7.84
C ALA A 21 11.00 9.12 -7.10
N LYS A 22 11.35 9.27 -5.82
CA LYS A 22 10.76 10.18 -4.83
C LYS A 22 9.24 10.22 -4.90
N ARG A 23 8.65 9.03 -5.01
CA ARG A 23 7.20 8.84 -5.16
C ARG A 23 6.71 7.75 -4.24
N PHE A 24 5.49 7.92 -3.79
CA PHE A 24 4.78 6.91 -3.03
C PHE A 24 4.03 5.96 -3.95
N LEU A 25 3.82 4.72 -3.52
CA LEU A 25 2.77 3.88 -4.07
C LEU A 25 1.43 4.60 -3.86
N GLN A 26 0.62 4.70 -4.91
CA GLN A 26 -0.67 5.36 -4.88
C GLN A 26 -1.75 4.44 -5.48
N MET A 27 -2.88 4.31 -4.80
CA MET A 27 -4.07 3.69 -5.39
C MET A 27 -4.91 4.75 -6.12
N HIS A 28 -5.35 4.46 -7.34
CA HIS A 28 -6.22 5.36 -8.10
C HIS A 28 -7.31 4.55 -8.81
N GLY A 29 -8.58 4.82 -8.52
CA GLY A 29 -9.70 4.15 -9.18
C GLY A 29 -9.59 2.61 -9.16
N SER A 30 -9.32 2.01 -10.33
CA SER A 30 -9.15 0.57 -10.52
C SER A 30 -7.69 0.10 -10.61
N GLY A 31 -6.71 0.93 -10.21
CA GLY A 31 -5.29 0.67 -10.41
C GLY A 31 -4.39 1.01 -9.23
N ILE A 32 -3.18 0.46 -9.29
CA ILE A 32 -2.04 0.81 -8.43
C ILE A 32 -0.99 1.48 -9.30
N GLY A 33 -0.44 2.59 -8.83
CA GLY A 33 0.58 3.37 -9.51
C GLY A 33 1.48 4.11 -8.53
N CYS A 34 2.01 5.24 -8.97
CA CYS A 34 2.83 6.11 -8.13
C CYS A 34 2.18 7.49 -7.98
N SER A 35 2.48 8.19 -6.89
CA SER A 35 1.98 9.53 -6.63
C SER A 35 2.32 10.49 -7.78
N ASN A 36 1.35 11.33 -8.16
CA ASN A 36 1.56 12.34 -9.21
C ASN A 36 2.57 13.42 -8.80
N GLN A 37 2.68 13.67 -7.48
CA GLN A 37 3.61 14.65 -6.93
C GLN A 37 4.94 14.00 -6.53
N PHE A 38 6.00 14.79 -6.63
CA PHE A 38 7.34 14.42 -6.18
C PHE A 38 7.50 14.78 -4.69
N HIS A 39 7.84 13.79 -3.86
CA HIS A 39 7.93 13.97 -2.41
C HIS A 39 9.40 13.98 -1.98
N LEU A 40 9.98 15.19 -1.85
CA LEU A 40 11.38 15.38 -1.48
C LEU A 40 11.73 14.81 -0.09
N PHE A 41 10.77 14.74 0.83
CA PHE A 41 11.02 14.38 2.23
C PHE A 41 10.30 13.11 2.70
N ALA A 42 9.74 12.29 1.80
CA ALA A 42 8.98 11.08 2.18
C ALA A 42 7.89 11.34 3.25
N VAL A 43 7.24 12.50 3.19
CA VAL A 43 6.16 12.88 4.12
C VAL A 43 4.80 12.78 3.43
N LEU A 44 3.88 12.06 4.05
CA LEU A 44 2.45 12.06 3.70
C LEU A 44 1.73 13.16 4.47
N GLN A 45 1.45 14.28 3.81
CA GLN A 45 0.55 15.32 4.34
C GLN A 45 -0.89 14.80 4.46
N ASP A 46 -1.73 15.46 5.25
CA ASP A 46 -3.10 15.00 5.54
C ASP A 46 -4.01 14.86 4.33
N GLY A 47 -3.75 15.60 3.25
CA GLY A 47 -4.45 15.44 1.98
C GLY A 47 -4.06 14.21 1.15
N HIS A 48 -2.94 13.55 1.45
CA HIS A 48 -2.44 12.40 0.68
C HIS A 48 -3.12 11.11 1.17
N THR A 49 -4.34 10.89 0.73
CA THR A 49 -5.19 9.78 1.20
C THR A 49 -5.09 8.54 0.32
N TYR A 50 -4.64 8.69 -0.93
CA TYR A 50 -4.55 7.61 -1.91
C TYR A 50 -3.25 6.78 -1.76
N GLU A 51 -2.26 7.36 -1.10
CA GLU A 51 -0.97 6.78 -0.75
C GLU A 51 -0.95 6.15 0.64
N ARG A 52 -2.03 6.33 1.42
CA ARG A 52 -2.17 5.81 2.80
C ARG A 52 -2.84 4.45 2.78
N PHE A 53 -2.17 3.46 3.36
CA PHE A 53 -2.69 2.11 3.50
C PHE A 53 -2.75 1.70 4.96
N ARG A 54 -3.87 1.12 5.37
CA ARG A 54 -3.98 0.41 6.65
C ARG A 54 -3.35 -0.95 6.50
N VAL A 55 -2.45 -1.29 7.40
CA VAL A 55 -1.93 -2.65 7.51
C VAL A 55 -2.99 -3.52 8.18
N VAL A 56 -3.36 -4.62 7.53
CA VAL A 56 -4.36 -5.58 8.00
C VAL A 56 -3.66 -6.92 8.22
N ASP A 57 -3.92 -7.59 9.34
CA ASP A 57 -3.46 -8.96 9.57
C ASP A 57 -4.16 -9.91 8.57
N ALA A 58 -3.38 -10.60 7.75
CA ALA A 58 -3.89 -11.56 6.77
C ALA A 58 -3.74 -13.02 7.27
N GLY A 59 -3.30 -13.22 8.52
CA GLY A 59 -3.00 -14.52 9.10
C GLY A 59 -1.65 -15.08 8.63
N ASN A 60 -1.18 -16.13 9.31
CA ASN A 60 0.06 -16.85 8.97
C ASN A 60 1.31 -15.96 8.82
N GLY A 61 1.39 -14.87 9.61
CA GLY A 61 2.50 -13.92 9.55
C GLY A 61 2.50 -13.02 8.30
N MET A 62 1.40 -12.99 7.55
CA MET A 62 1.21 -12.13 6.38
C MET A 62 0.41 -10.88 6.74
N VAL A 63 0.58 -9.84 5.93
CA VAL A 63 -0.20 -8.59 6.02
C VAL A 63 -0.82 -8.24 4.67
N ALA A 64 -1.97 -7.57 4.71
CA ALA A 64 -2.57 -6.93 3.56
C ALA A 64 -2.52 -5.40 3.70
N LEU A 65 -2.49 -4.70 2.55
CA LEU A 65 -2.47 -3.25 2.49
C LEU A 65 -3.81 -2.76 1.95
N HIS A 66 -4.61 -2.12 2.81
CA HIS A 66 -5.95 -1.64 2.50
C HIS A 66 -5.97 -0.11 2.35
N ASN A 67 -6.53 0.40 1.26
CA ASN A 67 -6.83 1.82 1.16
C ASN A 67 -8.30 2.08 1.56
N HIS A 68 -8.51 2.96 2.54
CA HIS A 68 -9.86 3.25 3.07
C HIS A 68 -10.72 4.10 2.15
N ILE A 69 -10.12 4.96 1.31
CA ILE A 69 -10.88 5.81 0.40
C ILE A 69 -11.53 4.96 -0.69
N PHE A 70 -10.77 4.01 -1.25
CA PHE A 70 -11.28 3.12 -2.30
C PHE A 70 -11.93 1.84 -1.75
N ASN A 71 -11.74 1.56 -0.46
CA ASN A 71 -12.12 0.31 0.20
C ASN A 71 -11.61 -0.93 -0.56
N ARG A 72 -10.32 -0.94 -0.89
CA ARG A 72 -9.67 -1.98 -1.71
C ARG A 72 -8.29 -2.33 -1.17
N TYR A 73 -7.82 -3.51 -1.55
CA TYR A 73 -6.51 -4.03 -1.21
C TYR A 73 -5.54 -3.95 -2.40
N VAL A 74 -4.25 -3.77 -2.10
CA VAL A 74 -3.17 -3.99 -3.07
C VAL A 74 -3.08 -5.49 -3.34
N SER A 75 -3.00 -5.87 -4.62
CA SER A 75 -2.87 -7.25 -5.07
C SER A 75 -1.78 -7.39 -6.12
N MET A 76 -1.28 -8.61 -6.31
CA MET A 76 -0.46 -8.98 -7.45
C MET A 76 -1.21 -10.03 -8.27
N ILE A 77 -1.37 -9.76 -9.56
CA ILE A 77 -2.04 -10.68 -10.49
C ILE A 77 -1.02 -11.62 -11.15
N TRP A 78 -1.50 -12.72 -11.74
CA TRP A 78 -0.67 -13.84 -12.21
C TRP A 78 0.43 -13.45 -13.21
N ASN A 79 0.25 -12.38 -13.96
CA ASN A 79 1.23 -11.88 -14.93
C ASN A 79 2.30 -10.96 -14.32
N GLY A 80 2.37 -10.86 -12.99
CA GLY A 80 3.39 -10.09 -12.26
C GLY A 80 3.09 -8.60 -12.10
N HIS A 81 1.94 -8.11 -12.55
CA HIS A 81 1.52 -6.73 -12.34
C HIS A 81 0.82 -6.54 -11.00
N ALA A 82 0.99 -5.35 -10.40
CA ALA A 82 0.18 -4.93 -9.25
C ALA A 82 -1.22 -4.49 -9.71
N HIS A 83 -2.25 -4.80 -8.91
CA HIS A 83 -3.64 -4.48 -9.18
C HIS A 83 -4.38 -4.11 -7.88
N VAL A 84 -5.66 -3.73 -7.98
CA VAL A 84 -6.55 -3.49 -6.83
C VAL A 84 -7.60 -4.58 -6.72
N MET A 85 -7.91 -5.06 -5.52
CA MET A 85 -9.00 -6.02 -5.30
C MET A 85 -9.98 -5.54 -4.25
N THR A 86 -11.26 -5.83 -4.44
CA THR A 86 -12.36 -5.41 -3.54
C THR A 86 -12.51 -6.31 -2.32
N ARG A 87 -11.97 -7.54 -2.33
CA ARG A 87 -12.01 -8.48 -1.22
C ARG A 87 -10.65 -9.09 -0.97
N SER A 88 -10.30 -9.31 0.30
CA SER A 88 -9.13 -10.10 0.70
C SER A 88 -9.35 -11.57 0.32
N GLY A 89 -8.58 -12.10 -0.64
CA GLY A 89 -8.47 -13.55 -0.90
C GLY A 89 -9.00 -14.10 -2.23
N GLU A 90 -9.46 -13.29 -3.19
CA GLU A 90 -9.85 -13.82 -4.52
C GLU A 90 -8.73 -13.57 -5.55
N SER A 91 -8.21 -14.66 -6.12
CA SER A 91 -7.37 -14.65 -7.33
C SER A 91 -8.18 -14.16 -8.53
N PRO A 92 -7.59 -13.43 -9.50
CA PRO A 92 -8.27 -13.16 -10.76
C PRO A 92 -8.45 -14.48 -11.51
N ASP A 93 -9.68 -14.76 -11.95
CA ASP A 93 -9.98 -15.81 -12.95
C ASP A 93 -9.19 -15.59 -14.26
#